data_AF-A0A0D2M998-F1
#
_entry.id   AF-A0A0D2M998-F1
#
_cell.length_a   1.000
_cell.length_b   1.000
_cell.length_c   1.000
_cell.angle_alpha   90.00
_cell.angle_beta   90.00
_cell.angle_gamma   90.00
#
_symmetry.space_group_name_H-M   'P 1'
#
loop_
_entity.id
_entity.type
_entity.pdbx_description
1 polymer ?
#
loop_
_entity_poly.entity_id
_entity_poly.type
_entity_poly.pdbx_seq_one_letter_code
_entity_poly.pdbx_strand_id
1 'polypeptide(L)'
;MLGDQMLDVVKTSMAADRTYLFVVRYDVIEGQAQFRHKMSLVPSVGSQLHRALKQTVHQQYQKADKVRYHRSAQNPELEKLEQEKRTQEVARLRPATIG
;
A
#
# COMPACT_ATOMS: atom_id res chain seq x y z
N MET A 1 -28.32 -12.38 4.26
CA MET A 1 -27.82 -12.50 2.87
C MET A 1 -27.77 -11.11 2.28
N LEU A 2 -26.76 -10.82 1.47
CA LEU A 2 -26.56 -9.52 0.81
C LEU A 2 -26.53 -9.80 -0.69
N GLY A 3 -27.68 -9.62 -1.37
CA GLY A 3 -27.89 -10.18 -2.70
C GLY A 3 -27.69 -11.71 -2.72
N ASP A 4 -26.97 -12.22 -3.72
CA ASP A 4 -26.65 -13.65 -3.88
C ASP A 4 -25.52 -14.15 -2.97
N GLN A 5 -24.96 -13.27 -2.12
CA GLN A 5 -23.82 -13.61 -1.28
C GLN A 5 -24.25 -14.06 0.11
N MET A 6 -23.75 -15.23 0.49
CA MET A 6 -23.89 -15.78 1.83
C MET A 6 -22.75 -15.28 2.73
N LEU A 7 -23.14 -14.58 3.78
CA LEU A 7 -22.26 -14.07 4.82
C LEU A 7 -22.58 -14.83 6.11
N ASP A 8 -21.56 -15.42 6.70
CA ASP A 8 -21.68 -15.99 8.04
C ASP A 8 -21.58 -14.84 9.05
N VAL A 9 -22.46 -14.88 10.05
CA VAL A 9 -22.54 -13.83 11.05
C VAL A 9 -22.01 -14.37 12.36
N VAL A 10 -20.91 -13.79 12.84
CA VAL A 10 -20.35 -14.12 14.15
C VAL A 10 -20.84 -13.08 15.16
N LYS A 11 -21.57 -13.55 16.16
CA LYS A 11 -22.05 -12.74 17.28
C LYS A 11 -21.09 -12.87 18.46
N THR A 12 -20.48 -11.77 18.88
CA THR A 12 -19.58 -11.72 20.03
C THR A 12 -20.21 -10.90 21.15
N SER A 13 -20.17 -11.42 22.37
CA SER A 13 -20.64 -10.67 23.55
C SER A 13 -19.72 -9.49 23.84
N MET A 14 -20.30 -8.32 24.10
CA MET A 14 -19.61 -7.10 24.51
C MET A 14 -19.95 -6.71 25.95
N ALA A 15 -20.40 -7.65 26.78
CA ALA A 15 -20.87 -7.35 28.14
C ALA A 15 -19.82 -6.67 29.05
N ALA A 16 -18.53 -6.93 28.81
CA ALA A 16 -17.43 -6.30 29.53
C ALA A 16 -17.04 -4.92 28.95
N ASP A 17 -17.55 -4.58 27.77
CA ASP A 17 -17.22 -3.36 27.04
C ASP A 17 -18.15 -2.21 27.46
N ARG A 18 -17.60 -1.01 27.63
CA ARG A 18 -18.33 0.20 28.03
C ARG A 18 -18.65 1.08 26.83
N THR A 19 -19.01 0.44 25.72
CA THR A 19 -19.34 1.14 24.48
C THR A 19 -20.83 1.49 24.46
N TYR A 20 -21.15 2.75 24.17
CA TYR A 20 -22.51 3.28 24.09
C TYR A 20 -22.77 3.91 22.73
N LEU A 21 -24.00 3.77 22.25
CA LEU A 21 -24.53 4.51 21.10
C LEU A 21 -25.33 5.69 21.61
N PHE A 22 -25.04 6.88 21.08
CA PHE A 22 -25.82 8.08 21.33
C PHE A 22 -26.54 8.48 20.04
N VAL A 23 -27.84 8.75 20.15
CA VAL A 23 -28.61 9.37 19.06
C VAL A 23 -28.60 10.87 19.31
N VAL A 24 -27.98 11.63 18.39
CA VAL A 24 -27.91 13.09 18.46
C VAL A 24 -28.79 13.67 17.37
N ARG A 25 -29.72 14.56 17.74
CA ARG A 25 -30.46 15.42 16.81
C ARG A 25 -30.41 16.85 17.31
N TYR A 26 -30.18 17.79 16.40
CA TYR A 26 -30.15 19.22 16.71
C TYR A 26 -29.26 19.55 17.93
N ASP A 27 -28.07 18.94 17.99
CA ASP A 27 -27.08 19.09 19.08
C ASP A 27 -27.56 18.63 20.48
N VAL A 28 -28.67 17.89 20.54
CA VAL A 28 -29.20 17.30 21.78
C VAL A 28 -29.11 15.77 21.70
N ILE A 29 -28.66 15.15 22.80
CA ILE A 29 -28.68 13.69 22.95
C ILE A 29 -30.12 13.26 23.26
N GLU A 30 -30.77 12.59 22.32
CA GLU A 30 -32.15 12.10 22.45
C GLU A 30 -32.23 10.69 23.05
N GLY A 31 -31.13 9.94 23.01
CA GLY A 31 -31.12 8.57 23.55
C GLY A 31 -29.72 8.01 23.72
N GLN A 32 -29.58 7.12 24.69
CA GLN A 32 -28.40 6.29 24.89
C GLN A 32 -28.76 4.81 24.90
N ALA A 33 -27.93 3.98 24.26
CA ALA A 33 -28.06 2.53 24.32
C ALA A 33 -26.68 1.89 24.53
N GLN A 34 -26.58 0.95 25.47
CA GLN A 34 -25.35 0.18 25.66
C GLN A 34 -25.25 -0.94 24.62
N PHE A 35 -24.09 -1.09 24.00
CA PHE A 35 -23.85 -2.23 23.11
C PHE A 35 -23.68 -3.51 23.92
N ARG A 36 -24.55 -4.49 23.68
CA ARG A 36 -24.45 -5.82 24.30
C ARG A 36 -23.71 -6.82 23.43
N HIS A 37 -23.78 -6.65 22.12
CA HIS A 37 -23.26 -7.62 21.16
C HIS A 37 -22.63 -6.91 19.97
N LYS A 38 -21.48 -7.44 19.52
CA LYS A 38 -20.87 -7.11 18.24
C LYS A 38 -21.27 -8.17 17.23
N MET A 39 -21.66 -7.73 16.04
CA MET A 39 -21.90 -8.62 14.90
C MET A 39 -20.77 -8.41 13.90
N SER A 40 -20.04 -9.47 13.59
CA SER A 40 -18.98 -9.47 12.58
C SER A 40 -19.44 -10.29 11.38
N LEU A 41 -19.28 -9.74 10.18
CA LEU A 41 -19.58 -10.43 8.93
C LEU A 41 -18.33 -11.15 8.45
N VAL A 42 -18.44 -12.45 8.24
CA VAL A 42 -17.37 -13.29 7.72
C VAL A 42 -17.84 -13.87 6.39
N PRO A 43 -17.02 -13.85 5.33
CA PRO A 43 -17.36 -14.52 4.08
C PRO A 43 -17.56 -16.00 4.33
N SER A 44 -18.70 -16.56 3.92
CA SER A 44 -18.93 -17.99 4.13
C SER A 44 -17.97 -18.83 3.30
N VAL A 45 -17.53 -19.96 3.86
CA VAL A 45 -16.56 -20.86 3.24
C VAL A 45 -17.16 -21.43 1.95
N GLY A 46 -16.59 -21.03 0.81
CA GLY A 46 -17.05 -21.45 -0.51
C GLY A 46 -17.87 -20.40 -1.27
N SER A 47 -18.24 -19.29 -0.64
CA SER A 47 -18.93 -18.17 -1.30
C SER A 47 -18.07 -17.53 -2.41
N GLN A 48 -18.73 -16.96 -3.43
CA GLN A 48 -18.05 -16.18 -4.47
C GLN A 48 -17.27 -15.00 -3.86
N LEU A 49 -17.83 -14.35 -2.83
CA LEU A 49 -17.17 -13.28 -2.08
C LEU A 49 -15.87 -13.74 -1.44
N HIS A 50 -15.88 -14.91 -0.78
CA HIS A 50 -14.68 -15.48 -0.17
C HIS A 50 -13.58 -15.73 -1.21
N ARG A 51 -13.93 -16.19 -2.42
CA ARG A 51 -12.96 -16.38 -3.52
C ARG A 51 -12.40 -15.04 -4.01
N ALA A 52 -13.25 -14.04 -4.21
CA ALA A 52 -12.83 -12.71 -4.64
C ALA A 52 -11.88 -12.05 -3.61
N LEU A 53 -12.23 -12.09 -2.32
CA LEU A 53 -11.38 -11.57 -1.25
C LEU A 53 -10.02 -12.26 -1.19
N LYS A 54 -9.98 -13.60 -1.33
CA LYS A 54 -8.72 -14.35 -1.40
C LYS A 54 -7.85 -13.92 -2.57
N GLN A 55 -8.43 -13.68 -3.74
CA GLN A 55 -7.70 -13.21 -4.92
C GLN A 55 -7.13 -11.81 -4.72
N THR A 56 -7.91 -10.86 -4.19
CA THR A 56 -7.44 -9.50 -3.92
C THR A 56 -6.29 -9.48 -2.92
N VAL A 57 -6.42 -10.22 -1.83
CA VAL A 57 -5.35 -10.35 -0.82
C VAL A 57 -4.10 -10.97 -1.44
N HIS A 58 -4.24 -12.03 -2.24
CA HIS A 58 -3.11 -12.67 -2.91
C HIS A 58 -2.39 -11.71 -3.87
N GLN A 59 -3.13 -10.92 -4.64
CA GLN A 59 -2.55 -9.92 -5.55
C GLN A 59 -1.79 -8.82 -4.80
N GLN A 60 -2.25 -8.39 -3.62
CA GLN A 60 -1.52 -7.42 -2.79
C GLN A 60 -0.19 -7.96 -2.26
N TYR A 61 -0.09 -9.27 -2.02
CA TYR A 61 1.14 -9.91 -1.54
C TYR A 61 2.12 -10.30 -2.64
N GLN A 62 1.72 -10.25 -3.91
CA GLN A 62 2.67 -10.35 -4.99
C GLN A 62 3.55 -9.09 -4.94
N LYS A 63 4.76 -9.24 -4.36
CA LYS A 63 5.82 -8.26 -4.52
C LYS A 63 5.94 -8.05 -6.02
N ALA A 64 5.50 -6.89 -6.51
CA ALA A 64 5.88 -6.47 -7.83
C ALA A 64 7.40 -6.46 -7.81
N ASP A 65 8.03 -7.42 -8.49
CA ASP A 65 9.44 -7.37 -8.77
C ASP A 65 9.65 -6.06 -9.54
N LYS A 66 10.03 -5.01 -8.81
CA LYS A 66 10.57 -3.81 -9.42
C LYS A 66 11.90 -4.26 -10.00
N VAL A 67 11.85 -4.79 -11.22
CA VAL A 67 13.00 -4.90 -12.09
C VAL A 67 13.47 -3.47 -12.28
N ARG A 68 14.37 -3.01 -11.41
CA ARG A 68 15.21 -1.86 -11.71
C ARG A 68 16.02 -2.32 -12.91
N TYR A 69 15.66 -1.85 -14.09
CA TYR A 69 16.58 -1.80 -15.20
C TYR A 69 17.81 -1.03 -14.71
N HIS A 70 18.81 -1.74 -14.22
CA HIS A 70 20.16 -1.23 -14.20
C HIS A 70 20.46 -1.02 -15.68
N ARG A 71 20.48 0.26 -16.07
CA ARG A 71 20.87 0.74 -17.39
C ARG A 71 22.11 -0.07 -17.77
N SER A 72 21.96 -1.01 -18.70
CA SER A 72 23.07 -1.77 -19.25
C SER A 72 24.07 -0.72 -19.72
N ALA A 73 25.26 -0.77 -19.13
CA ALA A 73 26.32 0.20 -19.30
C ALA A 73 26.36 0.68 -20.75
N GLN A 74 26.19 1.99 -20.92
CA GLN A 74 26.53 2.65 -22.16
C GLN A 74 28.01 2.31 -22.38
N ASN A 75 28.28 1.60 -23.48
CA ASN A 75 29.54 0.95 -23.83
C ASN A 75 30.77 1.53 -23.08
N PRO A 76 31.39 0.81 -22.13
CA PRO A 76 32.40 1.38 -21.21
C PRO A 76 33.63 1.96 -21.92
N GLU A 77 33.86 1.56 -23.17
CA GLU A 77 34.89 2.14 -24.04
C GLU A 77 34.58 3.59 -24.47
N LEU A 78 33.29 3.91 -24.69
CA LEU A 78 32.87 5.27 -25.04
C LEU A 78 33.01 6.23 -23.85
N GLU A 79 32.68 5.79 -22.63
CA GLU A 79 32.88 6.61 -21.42
C GLU A 79 34.37 6.90 -21.15
N LYS A 80 35.27 5.92 -21.38
CA LYS A 80 36.71 6.14 -21.27
C LYS A 80 37.22 7.16 -22.29
N LEU A 81 36.77 7.06 -23.54
CA LEU A 81 37.13 8.00 -24.60
C LEU A 81 36.64 9.43 -24.32
N GLU A 82 35.44 9.59 -23.78
CA GLU A 82 34.92 10.90 -23.39
C GLU A 82 35.67 11.50 -22.20
N GLN A 83 36.06 10.66 -21.23
CA GLN A 83 36.89 11.10 -20.11
C GLN A 83 38.30 11.52 -20.56
N GLU A 84 38.94 10.77 -21.46
CA GLU A 84 40.25 11.14 -22.02
C GLU A 84 40.18 12.44 -22.83
N LYS A 85 39.13 12.66 -23.61
CA LYS A 85 38.94 13.94 -24.32
C LYS A 85 38.76 15.11 -23.37
N ARG A 86 37.95 14.96 -22.32
CA ARG A 86 37.76 16.02 -21.30
C ARG A 86 39.04 16.34 -20.56
N THR A 87 39.84 15.34 -20.18
CA THR A 87 41.11 15.60 -19.47
C THR A 87 42.13 16.27 -20.38
N GLN A 88 42.16 15.94 -21.67
CA GLN A 88 43.01 16.61 -22.66
C GLN A 88 42.57 18.07 -22.91
N GLU A 89 41.27 18.34 -22.99
CA GLU A 89 40.75 19.71 -23.12
C GLU A 89 41.06 20.55 -21.88
N VAL A 90 40.88 20.00 -20.68
CA VAL A 90 41.22 20.69 -19.41
C VAL A 90 42.73 20.94 -19.31
N ALA A 91 43.57 20.01 -19.78
CA ALA A 91 45.03 20.20 -19.82
C ALA A 91 45.45 21.29 -20.81
N ARG A 92 44.76 21.42 -21.96
CA ARG A 92 44.99 22.51 -22.93
C ARG A 92 44.51 23.87 -22.42
N LEU A 93 43.42 23.90 -21.66
CA LEU A 93 42.83 25.14 -21.12
C LEU A 93 43.46 25.60 -19.80
N ARG A 94 44.50 24.92 -19.29
CA ARG A 94 45.34 25.46 -18.22
C ARG A 94 46.44 26.33 -18.84
N PRO A 95 46.29 27.67 -18.90
CA PRO A 95 47.46 28.52 -19.07
C PRO A 95 48.39 28.30 -17.87
N ALA A 96 49.70 28.31 -18.12
CA ALA A 96 50.70 28.32 -17.07
C ALA A 96 50.49 29.58 -16.21
N THR A 97 49.81 29.43 -15.07
CA THR A 97 49.79 30.45 -14.03
C THR A 97 51.16 30.42 -13.36
N ILE A 98 52.13 31.06 -14.03
CA ILE A 98 53.38 31.55 -13.44
C ILE A 98 53.12 33.02 -13.14
N GLY A 99 53.21 33.40 -11.87
CA GLY A 99 53.03 34.75 -11.37
C GLY A 99 52.54 34.75 -9.94
#